data_AF-A0A078S0R9-F1
#
_entry.id   AF-A0A078S0R9-F1
#
_cell.length_a   1.000
_cell.length_b   1.000
_cell.length_c   1.000
_cell.angle_alpha   90.00
_cell.angle_beta   90.00
_cell.angle_gamma   90.00
#
_symmetry.space_group_name_H-M   'P 1'
#
loop_
_entity.id
_entity.type
_entity.pdbx_description
1 polymer ?
#
loop_
_entity_poly.entity_id
_entity_poly.type
_entity_poly.pdbx_seq_one_letter_code
_entity_poly.pdbx_strand_id
1 'polypeptide(L)' 'MDRVVMVSENYHKGCYLRRDEYMVRKADTVIAYWDLVPKGGTFYTVSKALESGKPVINLYERMK' A
#
# COMPACT_ATOMS: atom_id res chain seq x y z
N MET A 1 0.84 -10.77 -19.27
CA MET A 1 -0.24 -11.72 -18.98
C MET A 1 -0.70 -11.46 -17.57
N ASP A 2 -2.00 -11.34 -17.36
CA ASP A 2 -2.57 -11.06 -16.03
C ASP A 2 -2.40 -12.26 -15.11
N ARG A 3 -2.20 -11.97 -13.81
CA ARG A 3 -1.95 -12.99 -12.79
C ARG A 3 -2.71 -12.65 -11.51
N VAL A 4 -3.21 -13.69 -10.84
CA VAL A 4 -3.76 -13.61 -9.48
C VAL A 4 -2.75 -14.26 -8.54
N VAL A 5 -2.42 -13.58 -7.44
CA VAL A 5 -1.50 -14.10 -6.42
C VAL A 5 -2.16 -14.05 -5.06
N MET A 6 -2.30 -15.21 -4.42
CA MET A 6 -2.80 -15.32 -3.05
C MET A 6 -1.63 -15.25 -2.07
N VAL A 7 -1.59 -14.20 -1.24
CA VAL A 7 -0.51 -13.99 -0.26
C VAL A 7 -0.74 -14.80 1.02
N SER A 8 -1.99 -15.11 1.34
CA SER A 8 -2.38 -15.95 2.48
C SER A 8 -3.75 -16.56 2.22
N GLU A 9 -3.90 -17.86 2.44
CA GLU A 9 -5.18 -18.57 2.34
C GLU A 9 -6.08 -18.29 3.56
N ASN A 10 -5.47 -18.14 4.73
CA ASN A 10 -6.17 -18.04 6.00
C ASN A 10 -6.13 -16.63 6.57
N TYR A 11 -7.24 -16.21 7.18
CA TYR A 11 -7.29 -14.96 7.91
C TYR A 11 -6.59 -15.09 9.27
N HIS A 12 -5.62 -14.22 9.52
CA HIS A 12 -4.88 -14.21 10.78
C HIS A 12 -4.27 -12.83 11.06
N LYS A 13 -3.85 -12.61 12.31
CA LYS A 13 -3.23 -11.34 12.71
C LYS A 13 -2.02 -11.04 11.82
N GLY A 14 -2.04 -9.86 11.18
CA GLY A 14 -0.97 -9.39 10.29
C GLY A 14 -1.09 -9.81 8.82
N CYS A 15 -2.09 -10.60 8.42
CA CYS A 15 -2.24 -11.00 7.02
C CYS A 15 -2.44 -9.81 6.07
N TYR A 16 -3.16 -8.76 6.49
CA TYR A 16 -3.30 -7.54 5.70
C TYR A 16 -1.99 -6.77 5.54
N LEU A 17 -1.17 -6.67 6.59
CA LEU A 17 0.14 -6.01 6.50
C LEU A 17 1.03 -6.72 5.47
N ARG A 18 1.06 -8.05 5.49
CA ARG A 18 1.82 -8.86 4.52
C ARG A 18 1.32 -8.67 3.09
N ARG A 19 0.00 -8.59 2.90
CA ARG A 19 -0.60 -8.28 1.58
C ARG A 19 -0.18 -6.89 1.11
N ASP A 20 -0.25 -5.88 1.97
CA ASP A 20 0.08 -4.50 1.63
C ASP A 20 1.57 -4.34 1.29
N GLU A 21 2.46 -4.96 2.07
CA GLU A 21 3.89 -5.02 1.76
C GLU A 21 4.19 -5.78 0.46
N TYR A 22 3.44 -6.85 0.15
CA TYR A 22 3.56 -7.54 -1.12
C TYR A 22 3.22 -6.60 -2.28
N MET A 23 2.11 -5.86 -2.18
CA MET A 23 1.69 -4.89 -3.20
C MET A 23 2.76 -3.81 -3.40
N VAL A 24 3.26 -3.21 -2.31
CA VAL A 24 4.32 -2.18 -2.37
C VAL A 24 5.59 -2.74 -3.01
N ARG A 25 6.04 -3.93 -2.61
CA ARG A 25 7.25 -4.54 -3.17
C ARG A 25 7.14 -4.79 -4.67
N LYS A 26 5.96 -5.14 -5.17
CA LYS A 26 5.72 -5.49 -6.59
C LYS A 26 5.32 -4.32 -7.50
N ALA A 27 4.89 -3.19 -6.95
CA ALA A 27 4.53 -2.01 -7.75
C ALA A 27 5.75 -1.09 -7.99
N ASP A 28 5.82 -0.40 -9.13
CA ASP A 28 6.83 0.65 -9.35
C ASP A 28 6.39 2.01 -8.80
N THR A 29 5.10 2.20 -8.57
CA THR A 29 4.49 3.43 -8.05
C THR A 29 3.23 3.08 -7.26
N VAL A 30 2.94 3.85 -6.22
CA VAL A 30 1.71 3.69 -5.42
C VAL A 30 0.81 4.90 -5.62
N ILE A 31 -0.44 4.66 -6.00
CA ILE A 31 -1.49 5.68 -6.02
C ILE A 31 -2.31 5.51 -4.74
N ALA A 32 -2.44 6.57 -3.97
CA ALA A 32 -3.16 6.56 -2.70
C ALA A 32 -4.21 7.66 -2.67
N TYR A 33 -5.25 7.43 -1.86
CA TYR A 33 -6.15 8.49 -1.40
C TYR A 33 -6.00 8.54 0.12
N TRP A 34 -5.16 9.45 0.60
CA TRP A 34 -4.77 9.52 2.01
C TRP A 34 -4.89 10.94 2.55
N ASP A 35 -5.69 11.08 3.61
CA ASP A 35 -6.02 12.34 4.28
C ASP A 35 -4.87 12.96 5.11
N LEU A 36 -3.65 12.43 4.96
CA LEU A 36 -2.44 12.81 5.69
C LEU A 36 -2.45 12.48 7.19
N VAL A 37 -3.45 11.73 7.67
CA VAL A 37 -3.48 11.29 9.07
C VAL A 37 -2.54 10.09 9.25
N PRO A 38 -1.55 10.12 10.17
CA PRO A 38 -0.55 9.07 10.33
C PRO A 38 -1.11 7.84 11.08
N LYS A 39 -2.21 7.28 10.58
CA LYS A 39 -2.89 6.11 11.17
C LYS A 39 -3.60 5.28 10.09
N GLY A 40 -3.80 4.00 10.41
CA GLY A 40 -4.56 3.07 9.55
C GLY A 40 -3.74 2.46 8.40
N GLY A 41 -4.40 1.61 7.61
CA GLY A 41 -3.76 0.81 6.56
C GLY A 41 -3.22 1.62 5.39
N THR A 42 -3.92 2.71 5.00
CA THR A 42 -3.44 3.59 3.93
C THR A 42 -2.13 4.27 4.30
N PHE A 43 -2.06 4.85 5.51
CA PHE A 43 -0.82 5.41 6.04
C PHE A 43 0.29 4.36 6.05
N TYR A 44 0.03 3.16 6.60
CA TYR A 44 1.00 2.07 6.63
C TYR A 44 1.57 1.75 5.24
N THR A 45 0.68 1.62 4.24
CA THR A 45 1.07 1.29 2.86
C THR A 45 1.88 2.41 2.21
N VAL A 46 1.45 3.66 2.40
CA VAL A 46 2.19 4.85 1.92
C VAL A 46 3.56 4.94 2.57
N SER A 47 3.66 4.77 3.89
CA SER A 47 4.94 4.75 4.60
C SER A 47 5.88 3.67 4.05
N LYS A 48 5.39 2.45 3.82
CA LYS A 48 6.19 1.37 3.24
C LYS A 48 6.68 1.69 1.83
N ALA A 49 5.86 2.36 1.01
CA ALA A 49 6.25 2.80 -0.32
C ALA A 49 7.36 3.85 -0.27
N LEU A 50 7.20 4.85 0.59
CA LEU A 50 8.20 5.91 0.80
C LEU A 50 9.52 5.35 1.37
N GLU A 51 9.46 4.47 2.38
CA GLU A 51 10.62 3.75 2.94
C GLU A 51 11.36 2.94 1.86
N SER A 52 10.63 2.41 0.87
CA SER A 52 11.19 1.64 -0.24
C SER A 52 11.66 2.52 -1.41
N GLY A 53 11.63 3.85 -1.26
CA GLY A 53 12.02 4.80 -2.32
C GLY A 53 11.06 4.84 -3.51
N LYS A 54 9.83 4.35 -3.36
CA LYS A 54 8.85 4.28 -4.46
C LYS A 54 8.02 5.57 -4.52
N PRO A 55 7.81 6.15 -5.72
CA PRO A 55 6.95 7.32 -5.87
C PRO A 55 5.53 7.05 -5.35
N VAL A 56 4.98 8.02 -4.64
CA VAL A 56 3.58 8.01 -4.17
C VAL A 56 2.82 9.16 -4.82
N ILE A 57 1.73 8.84 -5.51
CA ILE A 57 0.78 9.82 -6.03
C ILE A 57 -0.41 9.87 -5.08
N ASN A 58 -0.45 10.88 -4.21
CA ASN A 58 -1.58 11.08 -3.31
C ASN A 58 -2.65 11.96 -3.97
N LEU A 59 -3.82 11.38 -4.24
CA LEU A 59 -4.94 12.07 -4.87
C LEU A 59 -5.63 13.06 -3.93
N TYR A 60 -5.61 12.80 -2.61
CA TYR A 60 -6.22 13.70 -1.63
C TYR A 60 -5.61 15.11 -1.66
N GLU A 61 -4.31 15.21 -1.86
CA GLU A 61 -3.61 16.50 -1.98
C GLU A 61 -3.88 17.20 -3.32
N ARG A 62 -4.16 16.42 -4.37
CA ARG A 62 -4.42 16.94 -5.73
C ARG A 62 -5.85 17.44 -5.94
N MET A 63 -6.77 17.02 -5.08
CA MET A 63 -8.19 17.38 -5.15
C MET A 63 -8.58 18.46 -4.12
N LYS A 64 -7.59 19.06 -3.45
CA LYS A 64 -7.77 20.24 -2.61
C LYS A 64 -7.75 21.52 -3.42
#